data_AF-A0A1F6KGR6-F1
#
_entry.id   AF-A0A1F6KGR6-F1
#
_cell.length_a   1.000
_cell.length_b   1.000
_cell.length_c   1.000
_cell.angle_alpha   90.00
_cell.angle_beta   90.00
_cell.angle_gamma   90.00
#
_symmetry.space_group_name_H-M   'P 1'
#
loop_
_entity.id
_entity.type
_entity.pdbx_description
1 polymer ?
#
loop_
_entity_poly.entity_id
_entity_poly.type
_entity_poly.pdbx_seq_one_letter_code
_entity_poly.pdbx_strand_id
1 'polypeptide(L)'
;MKFKNIKKKSPPAGGKNKQSPSNSRAIPASVKASAGKPVNFKFSLPKINHVTLIKLYGGALRVFVVFIFIVAVIIVGLDFQENLQIKQDIDSQRIILNRELNFWKDFISKRQNYPIAYFQASILEYKLGNTSKAKTHLEKGLILDPSSTDGQRLEKFLVNK
;
A
#
# COMPACT_ATOMS: atom_id res chain seq x y z
N MET A 1 -38.53 42.20 2.47
CA MET A 1 -39.82 42.08 3.19
C MET A 1 -40.65 40.97 2.56
N LYS A 2 -41.38 40.26 3.43
CA LYS A 2 -42.22 39.05 3.28
C LYS A 2 -42.97 38.86 1.94
N PHE A 3 -42.87 37.65 1.38
CA PHE A 3 -43.85 37.11 0.42
C PHE A 3 -45.01 36.48 1.20
N LYS A 4 -46.24 36.86 0.83
CA LYS A 4 -47.48 36.31 1.37
C LYS A 4 -48.20 35.55 0.26
N ASN A 5 -48.35 34.24 0.45
CA ASN A 5 -49.29 33.38 -0.28
C ASN A 5 -50.73 33.87 -0.08
N ILE A 6 -51.65 33.58 -1.02
CA ILE A 6 -52.92 32.85 -0.81
C ILE A 6 -53.69 32.68 -2.14
N LYS A 7 -54.24 31.45 -2.29
CA LYS A 7 -55.10 30.82 -3.31
C LYS A 7 -56.30 31.61 -3.87
N LYS A 8 -56.73 31.22 -5.08
CA LYS A 8 -58.03 30.55 -5.43
C LYS A 8 -58.24 30.65 -6.96
N LYS A 9 -58.67 29.64 -7.73
CA LYS A 9 -60.06 29.10 -7.85
C LYS A 9 -60.06 28.03 -8.98
N SER A 10 -60.89 27.01 -8.91
CA SER A 10 -61.35 26.16 -10.04
C SER A 10 -62.86 26.44 -10.26
N PRO A 11 -63.58 25.96 -11.30
CA PRO A 11 -63.30 25.56 -12.71
C PRO A 11 -64.20 26.38 -13.71
N PRO A 12 -64.38 26.08 -15.02
CA PRO A 12 -65.32 25.02 -15.46
C PRO A 12 -64.95 24.27 -16.77
N ALA A 13 -65.73 23.22 -17.02
CA ALA A 13 -65.73 22.39 -18.22
C ALA A 13 -66.09 23.17 -19.51
N GLY A 14 -65.48 22.77 -20.64
CA GLY A 14 -65.86 23.28 -21.96
C GLY A 14 -64.96 22.68 -23.04
N GLY A 15 -65.50 21.75 -23.82
CA GLY A 15 -64.76 21.02 -24.85
C GLY A 15 -64.33 21.86 -26.05
N LYS A 16 -63.48 21.25 -26.88
CA LYS A 16 -63.55 21.29 -28.35
C LYS A 16 -62.56 20.28 -28.94
N ASN A 17 -63.12 19.36 -29.73
CA ASN A 17 -62.44 18.50 -30.69
C ASN A 17 -61.41 19.28 -31.53
N LYS A 18 -60.20 18.74 -31.64
CA LYS A 18 -59.41 18.82 -32.87
C LYS A 18 -58.81 17.45 -33.15
N GLN A 19 -59.47 16.72 -34.06
CA GLN A 19 -58.92 15.51 -34.68
C GLN A 19 -57.60 15.86 -35.37
N SER A 20 -56.55 15.12 -35.04
CA SER A 20 -55.30 15.08 -35.77
C SER A 20 -55.41 14.00 -36.86
N PRO A 21 -54.95 14.23 -38.10
CA PRO A 21 -55.16 13.29 -39.19
C PRO A 21 -54.36 11.99 -39.00
N SER A 22 -55.05 10.86 -39.12
CA SER A 22 -54.47 9.52 -39.09
C SER A 22 -53.79 9.22 -40.43
N ASN A 23 -52.47 9.34 -40.49
CA ASN A 23 -51.66 8.80 -41.58
C ASN A 23 -51.44 7.30 -41.38
N SER A 24 -52.45 6.48 -41.71
CA SER A 24 -52.31 5.03 -41.79
C SER A 24 -51.68 4.64 -43.12
N ARG A 25 -50.35 4.47 -43.11
CA ARG A 25 -49.60 3.85 -44.21
C ARG A 25 -49.98 2.36 -44.25
N ALA A 26 -50.61 1.89 -45.33
CA ALA A 26 -50.92 0.48 -45.52
C ALA A 26 -49.61 -0.32 -45.69
N ILE A 27 -49.32 -1.22 -44.75
CA ILE A 27 -48.17 -2.13 -44.82
C ILE A 27 -48.54 -3.28 -45.77
N PRO A 28 -47.72 -3.64 -46.77
CA PRO A 28 -48.01 -4.71 -47.71
C PRO A 28 -48.12 -6.07 -47.00
N ALA A 29 -49.04 -6.91 -47.47
CA ALA A 29 -49.42 -8.19 -46.88
C ALA A 29 -48.25 -9.19 -46.70
N SER A 30 -47.13 -9.01 -47.41
CA SER A 30 -45.91 -9.81 -47.26
C SER A 30 -45.21 -9.64 -45.91
N VAL A 31 -45.42 -8.51 -45.20
CA VAL A 31 -44.88 -8.31 -43.84
C VAL A 31 -45.71 -9.08 -42.79
N LYS A 32 -47.01 -9.30 -43.06
CA LYS A 32 -47.93 -9.97 -42.13
C LYS A 32 -47.71 -11.50 -42.06
N ALA A 33 -47.11 -12.08 -43.10
CA ALA A 33 -46.78 -13.52 -43.16
C ALA A 33 -45.51 -13.89 -42.36
N SER A 34 -44.71 -12.90 -41.93
CA SER A 34 -43.53 -13.10 -41.06
C SER A 34 -43.83 -12.83 -39.59
N ALA A 35 -45.11 -12.77 -39.20
CA ALA A 35 -45.49 -12.79 -37.80
C ALA A 35 -45.49 -14.26 -37.34
N GLY A 36 -44.30 -14.75 -36.99
CA GLY A 36 -44.11 -16.06 -36.35
C GLY A 36 -45.08 -16.23 -35.17
N LYS A 37 -45.54 -17.47 -34.97
CA LYS A 37 -46.49 -17.85 -33.90
C LYS A 37 -46.10 -17.18 -32.56
N PRO A 38 -47.06 -16.63 -31.79
CA PRO A 38 -46.75 -16.05 -30.49
C PRO A 38 -46.09 -17.12 -29.61
N VAL A 39 -44.82 -16.88 -29.27
CA VAL A 39 -44.06 -17.77 -28.41
C VAL A 39 -44.56 -17.56 -26.98
N ASN A 40 -45.42 -18.46 -26.51
CA ASN A 40 -45.87 -18.47 -25.12
C ASN A 40 -44.73 -18.99 -24.24
N PHE A 41 -43.93 -18.09 -23.68
CA PHE A 41 -42.93 -18.45 -22.67
C PHE A 41 -43.63 -18.78 -21.35
N LYS A 42 -43.80 -20.08 -21.07
CA LYS A 42 -44.17 -20.56 -19.73
C LYS A 42 -42.94 -20.52 -18.83
N PHE A 43 -42.74 -19.41 -18.12
CA PHE A 43 -41.72 -19.32 -17.09
C PHE A 43 -42.20 -20.06 -15.84
N SER A 44 -41.81 -21.33 -15.71
CA SER A 44 -42.05 -22.13 -14.51
C SER A 44 -40.88 -21.90 -13.55
N LEU A 45 -41.11 -21.13 -12.49
CA LEU A 45 -40.15 -21.03 -11.39
C LEU A 45 -40.18 -22.36 -10.62
N PRO A 46 -39.07 -23.12 -10.56
CA PRO A 46 -39.03 -24.34 -9.76
C PRO A 46 -39.30 -23.98 -8.29
N LYS A 47 -40.17 -24.74 -7.60
CA LYS A 47 -40.33 -24.62 -6.15
C LYS A 47 -39.04 -25.10 -5.49
N ILE A 48 -38.20 -24.15 -5.10
CA ILE A 48 -36.88 -24.44 -4.56
C ILE A 48 -37.01 -24.77 -3.08
N ASN A 49 -36.60 -25.98 -2.69
CA ASN A 49 -36.59 -26.37 -1.28
C ASN A 49 -35.56 -25.53 -0.51
N HIS A 50 -35.97 -24.87 0.58
CA HIS A 50 -35.09 -24.03 1.40
C HIS A 50 -33.86 -24.80 1.90
N VAL A 51 -33.96 -26.11 2.10
CA VAL A 51 -32.86 -26.97 2.55
C VAL A 51 -31.79 -27.15 1.47
N THR A 52 -32.16 -27.34 0.20
CA THR A 52 -31.18 -27.43 -0.90
C THR A 52 -30.56 -26.07 -1.18
N LEU A 53 -31.33 -25.00 -0.99
CA LEU A 53 -30.83 -23.63 -1.10
C LEU A 53 -29.79 -23.35 -0.01
N ILE A 54 -30.10 -23.55 1.26
CA ILE A 54 -29.16 -23.33 2.38
C ILE A 54 -27.88 -24.16 2.22
N LYS A 55 -27.97 -25.41 1.75
CA LYS A 55 -26.77 -26.25 1.49
C LYS A 55 -25.90 -25.70 0.37
N LEU A 56 -26.49 -25.19 -0.71
CA LEU A 56 -25.76 -24.60 -1.84
C LEU A 56 -25.09 -23.28 -1.45
N TYR A 57 -25.82 -22.38 -0.78
CA TYR A 57 -25.29 -21.10 -0.30
C TYR A 57 -24.26 -21.29 0.82
N GLY A 58 -24.42 -22.29 1.68
CA GLY A 58 -23.44 -22.66 2.70
C GLY A 58 -22.12 -23.17 2.10
N GLY A 59 -22.19 -23.94 1.02
CA GLY A 59 -21.01 -24.34 0.25
C GLY A 59 -20.31 -23.16 -0.41
N ALA A 60 -21.07 -22.29 -1.08
CA ALA A 60 -20.55 -21.08 -1.72
C ALA A 60 -19.89 -20.12 -0.72
N LEU A 61 -20.48 -19.96 0.48
CA LEU A 61 -19.93 -19.12 1.54
C LEU A 61 -18.56 -19.62 2.02
N ARG A 62 -18.37 -20.94 2.15
CA ARG A 62 -17.08 -21.52 2.53
C ARG A 62 -15.99 -21.22 1.51
N VAL A 63 -16.30 -21.37 0.21
CA VAL A 63 -15.36 -21.05 -0.87
C VAL A 63 -15.00 -19.56 -0.85
N PHE A 64 -15.97 -18.69 -0.61
CA PHE A 64 -15.75 -17.25 -0.53
C PHE A 64 -14.83 -16.86 0.64
N VAL A 65 -15.01 -17.46 1.82
CA VAL A 65 -14.14 -17.22 2.98
C VAL A 65 -12.70 -17.68 2.69
N VAL A 66 -12.52 -18.85 2.07
CA VAL A 66 -11.20 -19.34 1.67
C VAL A 66 -10.57 -18.41 0.62
N PHE A 67 -11.35 -17.90 -0.32
CA PHE A 67 -10.88 -16.95 -1.31
C PHE A 67 -10.37 -15.64 -0.67
N ILE A 68 -11.12 -15.05 0.25
CA ILE A 68 -10.68 -13.86 1.00
C ILE A 68 -9.39 -14.16 1.77
N PHE A 69 -9.29 -15.33 2.40
CA PHE A 69 -8.09 -15.74 3.12
C PHE A 69 -6.87 -15.84 2.21
N ILE A 70 -7.02 -16.43 1.01
CA ILE A 70 -5.94 -16.50 0.01
C ILE A 70 -5.51 -15.09 -0.41
N VAL A 71 -6.46 -14.19 -0.68
CA VAL A 71 -6.15 -12.79 -1.03
C VAL A 71 -5.40 -12.09 0.11
N ALA A 72 -5.80 -12.30 1.37
CA ALA A 72 -5.11 -11.75 2.52
C ALA A 72 -3.67 -12.28 2.66
N VAL A 73 -3.44 -13.59 2.44
CA VAL A 73 -2.10 -14.19 2.45
C VAL A 73 -1.23 -13.59 1.33
N ILE A 74 -1.79 -13.33 0.15
CA ILE A 74 -1.06 -12.69 -0.96
C ILE A 74 -0.64 -11.26 -0.60
N ILE A 75 -1.55 -10.45 -0.05
CA ILE A 75 -1.25 -9.05 0.34
C ILE A 75 -0.13 -9.03 1.39
N VAL A 76 -0.27 -9.83 2.46
CA VAL A 76 0.75 -9.93 3.50
C VAL A 76 2.08 -10.45 2.97
N GLY A 77 2.05 -11.39 2.02
CA GLY A 77 3.24 -11.93 1.36
C GLY A 77 4.00 -10.89 0.54
N LEU A 78 3.29 -9.99 -0.14
CA LEU A 78 3.89 -8.88 -0.89
C LEU A 78 4.52 -7.84 0.06
N ASP A 79 3.80 -7.44 1.11
CA ASP A 79 4.32 -6.49 2.12
C ASP A 79 5.55 -7.04 2.88
N PHE A 80 5.64 -8.36 3.02
CA PHE A 80 6.78 -9.01 3.66
C PHE A 80 8.07 -8.91 2.82
N GLN A 81 7.98 -8.93 1.48
CA GLN A 81 9.16 -8.83 0.62
C GLN A 81 9.86 -7.46 0.72
N GLU A 82 9.10 -6.37 0.80
CA GLU A 82 9.69 -5.03 0.93
C GLU A 82 10.43 -4.86 2.27
N ASN A 83 9.89 -5.42 3.35
CA ASN A 83 10.53 -5.42 4.67
C ASN A 83 11.83 -6.24 4.74
N LEU A 84 12.01 -7.23 3.87
CA LEU A 84 13.26 -8.00 3.79
C LEU A 84 14.36 -7.23 3.03
N GLN A 85 14.01 -6.47 1.99
CA GLN A 85 14.98 -5.68 1.23
C GLN A 85 15.58 -4.53 2.05
N ILE A 86 14.75 -3.87 2.88
CA ILE A 86 15.22 -2.81 3.79
C ILE A 86 16.22 -3.35 4.82
N LYS A 87 16.03 -4.59 5.28
CA LYS A 87 16.99 -5.25 6.20
C LYS A 87 18.32 -5.54 5.53
N GLN A 88 18.30 -6.00 4.28
CA GLN A 88 19.52 -6.33 3.53
C GLN A 88 20.42 -5.11 3.27
N ASP A 89 19.85 -3.94 3.01
CA ASP A 89 20.65 -2.72 2.78
C ASP A 89 21.31 -2.21 4.08
N ILE A 90 20.56 -2.17 5.18
CA ILE A 90 21.08 -1.77 6.50
C ILE A 90 22.19 -2.74 6.96
N ASP A 91 21.99 -4.04 6.73
CA ASP A 91 23.00 -5.05 7.06
C ASP A 91 24.22 -4.92 6.15
N SER A 92 24.05 -4.63 4.86
CA SER A 92 25.16 -4.41 3.92
C SER A 92 26.04 -3.24 4.32
N GLN A 93 25.45 -2.11 4.71
CA GLN A 93 26.20 -0.96 5.21
C GLN A 93 26.97 -1.30 6.49
N ARG A 94 26.33 -1.98 7.45
CA ARG A 94 27.00 -2.44 8.67
C ARG A 94 28.13 -3.43 8.40
N ILE A 95 27.96 -4.32 7.42
CA ILE A 95 29.00 -5.28 7.00
C ILE A 95 30.22 -4.53 6.44
N ILE A 96 30.02 -3.52 5.61
CA ILE A 96 31.12 -2.71 5.06
C ILE A 96 31.84 -1.96 6.19
N LEU A 97 31.11 -1.31 7.09
CA LEU A 97 31.68 -0.60 8.23
C LEU A 97 32.44 -1.54 9.17
N ASN A 98 31.91 -2.72 9.45
CA ASN A 98 32.57 -3.72 10.29
C ASN A 98 33.83 -4.29 9.62
N ARG A 99 33.79 -4.50 8.30
CA ARG A 99 34.98 -4.96 7.56
C ARG A 99 36.10 -3.93 7.64
N GLU A 100 35.78 -2.66 7.40
CA GLU A 100 36.74 -1.57 7.49
C GLU A 100 37.27 -1.43 8.93
N LEU A 101 36.39 -1.49 9.93
CA LEU A 101 36.79 -1.46 11.33
C LEU A 101 37.74 -2.60 11.70
N ASN A 102 37.47 -3.82 11.20
CA ASN A 102 38.34 -4.97 11.42
C ASN A 102 39.71 -4.78 10.75
N PHE A 103 39.76 -4.20 9.55
CA PHE A 103 41.02 -3.85 8.90
C PHE A 103 41.85 -2.90 9.77
N TRP A 104 41.26 -1.82 10.28
CA TRP A 104 41.98 -0.88 11.16
C TRP A 104 42.38 -1.51 12.49
N LYS A 105 41.54 -2.37 13.07
CA LYS A 105 41.88 -3.12 14.29
C LYS A 105 43.08 -4.05 14.08
N ASP A 106 43.07 -4.81 12.98
CA ASP A 106 44.18 -5.66 12.61
C ASP A 106 45.45 -4.85 12.35
N PHE A 107 45.32 -3.71 11.68
CA PHE A 107 46.43 -2.78 11.45
C PHE A 107 47.04 -2.27 12.77
N ILE A 108 46.19 -1.78 13.69
CA ILE A 108 46.61 -1.31 15.02
C ILE A 108 47.29 -2.42 15.81
N SER A 109 46.77 -3.66 15.74
CA SER A 109 47.36 -4.80 16.45
C SER A 109 48.81 -5.08 16.02
N LYS A 110 49.12 -4.85 14.74
CA LYS A 110 50.46 -5.06 14.16
C LYS A 110 51.34 -3.81 14.26
N ARG A 111 50.74 -2.61 14.23
CA ARG A 111 51.44 -1.32 14.19
C ARG A 111 50.75 -0.33 15.13
N GLN A 112 51.16 -0.37 16.40
CA GLN A 112 50.51 0.39 17.48
C GLN A 112 50.81 1.90 17.47
N ASN A 113 51.79 2.38 16.69
CA ASN A 113 52.28 3.76 16.76
C ASN A 113 51.74 4.67 15.64
N TYR A 114 50.51 4.40 15.18
CA TYR A 114 49.86 5.16 14.11
C TYR A 114 48.58 5.84 14.65
N PRO A 115 48.66 7.10 15.11
CA PRO A 115 47.52 7.85 15.64
C PRO A 115 46.33 7.87 14.69
N ILE A 116 46.60 8.02 13.40
CA ILE A 116 45.56 8.11 12.37
C ILE A 116 44.70 6.84 12.28
N ALA A 117 45.28 5.67 12.52
CA ALA A 117 44.53 4.40 12.52
C ALA A 117 43.53 4.36 13.68
N TYR A 118 43.92 4.88 14.84
CA TYR A 118 43.02 5.00 16.00
C TYR A 118 41.88 5.99 15.75
N PHE A 119 42.16 7.12 15.09
CA PHE A 119 41.11 8.07 14.70
C PHE A 119 40.13 7.45 13.71
N GLN A 120 40.60 6.69 12.71
CA GLN A 120 39.71 6.00 11.78
C GLN A 120 38.86 4.91 12.47
N ALA A 121 39.47 4.11 13.34
CA ALA A 121 38.73 3.13 14.12
C ALA A 121 37.67 3.80 15.01
N SER A 122 37.97 4.96 15.59
CA SER A 122 37.01 5.74 16.38
C SER A 122 35.81 6.22 15.55
N ILE A 123 36.07 6.79 14.37
CA ILE A 123 35.02 7.25 13.45
C ILE A 123 34.11 6.07 13.04
N LEU A 124 34.69 4.91 12.76
CA LEU A 124 33.93 3.72 12.34
C LEU A 124 33.08 3.14 13.48
N GLU A 125 33.63 3.02 14.69
CA GLU A 125 32.88 2.61 15.88
C GLU A 125 31.72 3.57 16.17
N TYR A 126 31.94 4.88 16.00
CA TYR A 126 30.88 5.88 16.15
C TYR A 126 29.77 5.69 15.11
N LYS A 127 30.12 5.49 13.82
CA LYS A 127 29.14 5.23 12.76
C LYS A 127 28.34 3.94 13.01
N LEU A 128 28.92 2.95 13.68
CA LEU A 128 28.25 1.71 14.09
C LEU A 128 27.34 1.89 15.32
N GLY A 129 27.37 3.06 15.97
CA GLY A 129 26.60 3.39 17.16
C GLY A 129 27.32 3.12 18.49
N ASN A 130 28.58 2.66 18.44
CA ASN A 130 29.36 2.30 19.63
C ASN A 130 30.15 3.50 20.15
N THR A 131 29.45 4.49 20.74
CA THR A 131 30.06 5.73 21.23
C THR A 131 31.15 5.51 22.29
N SER A 132 30.96 4.55 23.19
CA SER A 132 31.95 4.20 24.23
C SER A 132 33.28 3.73 23.62
N LYS A 133 33.23 2.78 22.68
CA LYS A 133 34.44 2.29 21.99
C LYS A 133 35.09 3.38 21.13
N ALA A 134 34.27 4.22 20.50
CA ALA A 134 34.76 5.36 19.74
C ALA A 134 35.60 6.30 20.61
N LYS A 135 35.13 6.64 21.82
CA LYS A 135 35.89 7.47 22.78
C LYS A 135 37.21 6.81 23.18
N THR A 136 37.19 5.51 23.50
CA THR A 136 38.42 4.77 23.86
C THR A 136 39.44 4.75 22.73
N HIS A 137 39.03 4.57 21.47
CA HIS A 137 39.96 4.61 20.34
C HIS A 137 40.47 6.03 20.08
N LEU A 138 39.63 7.05 20.22
CA LEU A 138 40.06 8.43 20.10
C LEU A 138 41.11 8.81 21.15
N GLU A 139 40.87 8.47 22.42
CA GLU A 139 41.81 8.74 23.51
C GLU A 139 43.19 8.12 23.22
N LYS A 140 43.21 6.86 22.74
CA LYS A 140 44.45 6.21 22.31
C LYS A 140 45.16 6.94 21.18
N GLY A 141 44.40 7.45 20.20
CA GLY A 141 44.95 8.26 19.11
C GLY A 141 45.53 9.58 19.60
N LEU A 142 44.84 10.28 20.50
CA LEU A 142 45.27 11.55 21.08
C LEU A 142 46.45 11.40 22.04
N ILE A 143 46.61 10.25 22.71
CA ILE A 143 47.82 9.95 23.49
C ILE A 143 49.06 9.91 22.57
N LEU A 144 48.90 9.38 21.34
CA LEU A 144 50.00 9.25 20.38
C LEU A 144 50.26 10.56 19.61
N ASP A 145 49.21 11.28 19.25
CA ASP A 145 49.31 12.61 18.64
C ASP A 145 48.31 13.59 19.28
N PRO A 146 48.71 14.26 20.37
CA PRO A 146 47.87 15.25 21.05
C PRO A 146 47.63 16.51 20.20
N SER A 147 48.51 16.77 19.22
CA SER A 147 48.46 17.95 18.37
C SER A 147 47.55 17.78 17.15
N SER A 148 46.99 16.59 16.96
CA SER A 148 46.11 16.28 15.84
C SER A 148 44.87 17.16 15.86
N THR A 149 44.75 18.02 14.84
CA THR A 149 43.56 18.85 14.62
C THR A 149 42.31 18.01 14.40
N ASP A 150 42.44 16.90 13.69
CA ASP A 150 41.35 15.96 13.42
C ASP A 150 40.93 15.21 14.69
N GLY A 151 41.89 14.75 15.48
CA GLY A 151 41.64 14.12 16.79
C GLY A 151 40.88 15.06 17.73
N GLN A 152 41.33 16.31 17.88
CA GLN A 152 40.68 17.29 18.75
C GLN A 152 39.28 17.68 18.27
N ARG A 153 39.06 17.74 16.95
CA ARG A 153 37.71 17.95 16.40
C ARG A 153 36.79 16.78 16.70
N LEU A 154 37.29 15.56 16.54
CA LEU A 154 36.53 14.34 16.83
C LEU A 154 36.20 14.23 18.33
N GLU A 155 37.13 14.65 19.20
CA GLU A 155 36.91 14.72 20.65
C GLU A 155 35.75 15.64 21.01
N LYS A 156 35.79 16.89 20.53
CA LYS A 156 34.71 17.85 20.76
C LYS A 156 33.37 17.31 20.27
N PHE A 157 33.37 16.64 19.11
CA PHE A 157 32.15 16.04 18.55
C PHE A 157 31.61 14.87 19.39
N LEU A 158 32.48 14.02 19.94
CA LEU A 158 32.08 12.85 20.75
C LEU A 158 31.75 13.20 22.21
N VAL A 159 32.31 14.29 22.75
CA VAL A 159 32.05 14.75 24.13
C VAL A 159 30.72 15.48 24.22
N ASN A 160 30.34 16.23 23.19
CA ASN A 160 29.15 17.09 23.20
C ASN A 160 27.83 16.35 22.90
N LYS A 161 27.81 15.02 22.99
CA LYS A 161 26.70 14.13 22.63
C LYS A 161 26.54 13.01 23.66
#